data_AF-A0A533X5W8-F1
#
_entry.id   AF-A0A533X5W8-F1
#
_cell.length_a   1.000
_cell.length_b   1.000
_cell.length_c   1.000
_cell.angle_alpha   90.00
_cell.angle_beta   90.00
_cell.angle_gamma   90.00
#
_symmetry.space_group_name_H-M   'P 1'
#
loop_
_entity.id
_entity.type
_entity.pdbx_description
1 polymer ?
#
loop_
_entity_poly.entity_id
_entity_poly.type
_entity_poly.pdbx_seq_one_letter_code
_entity_poly.pdbx_strand_id
1 'polypeptide(L)'
;QFNLYPDLRLRVPLEMVVERKRRDIQLELKEMHQQTPNPGTTIAFSLSYRGRDPETVAQVTNSLASMYVEANLKMRGRQATETVALLKAQMEQMKQRQDEQERRVSEFTRRHMGELPEQVQANLATLQGLNAELHLNNQNQTRVMEQRERLAKQLVETSVGGSARAAAAGPDTLPGRLERSRVELTELRTRASEKHPDVIRLKGEIAALEHKLTELAREAKLDPAQAAALVASPTELKQALREVDVELKALKAEEQRLRQDSAAYQRRVEKSPHRAQEFQQLERDYKATKDLYYSLLQRYEDAQLAETMEQRKKGEQFRILDPAIPSKFPAAPNRLKLILIGLILSTGLAAGAVLLAEQRDTSFHKVEDLRAFTKVPVLVSIPRIVTDEDRRRSHWQFCLRTTASVLSLALIVCATYYYAHGNEPLVWLLGGGRS
;
A
#
# COMPACT_ATOMS: atom_id res chain seq x y z
N GLN A 1 -48.25 11.49 -6.65
CA GLN A 1 -48.18 12.29 -7.88
C GLN A 1 -49.15 11.79 -8.95
N PHE A 2 -49.00 10.59 -9.53
CA PHE A 2 -49.79 10.18 -10.70
C PHE A 2 -50.97 9.22 -10.45
N ASN A 3 -51.43 9.09 -9.20
CA ASN A 3 -52.52 8.18 -8.77
C ASN A 3 -52.55 6.79 -9.45
N LEU A 4 -51.38 6.16 -9.65
CA LEU A 4 -51.27 4.92 -10.40
C LEU A 4 -51.97 3.74 -9.70
N TYR A 5 -52.72 2.94 -10.47
CA TYR A 5 -53.44 1.73 -10.03
C TYR A 5 -54.48 1.96 -8.92
N PRO A 6 -55.45 2.89 -9.09
CA PRO A 6 -56.41 3.21 -8.03
C PRO A 6 -57.26 1.99 -7.63
N ASP A 7 -57.71 1.20 -8.62
CA ASP A 7 -58.58 0.03 -8.39
C ASP A 7 -57.85 -1.12 -7.67
N LEU A 8 -56.57 -1.32 -7.97
CA LEU A 8 -55.77 -2.40 -7.36
C LEU A 8 -55.39 -2.06 -5.92
N ARG A 9 -55.09 -0.80 -5.59
CA ARG A 9 -54.74 -0.39 -4.22
C ARG A 9 -55.85 -0.69 -3.20
N LEU A 10 -57.10 -0.73 -3.65
CA LEU A 10 -58.26 -1.04 -2.81
C LEU A 10 -58.51 -2.54 -2.67
N ARG A 11 -57.94 -3.37 -3.55
CA ARG A 11 -58.26 -4.79 -3.69
C ARG A 11 -57.12 -5.73 -3.31
N VAL A 12 -55.87 -5.29 -3.37
CA VAL A 12 -54.68 -6.12 -3.11
C VAL A 12 -53.69 -5.44 -2.16
N PRO A 13 -52.86 -6.22 -1.43
CA PRO A 13 -51.79 -5.68 -0.59
C PRO A 13 -50.80 -4.81 -1.37
N LEU A 14 -50.19 -3.83 -0.69
CA LEU A 14 -49.28 -2.86 -1.30
C LEU A 14 -48.10 -3.52 -2.03
N GLU A 15 -47.57 -4.61 -1.50
CA GLU A 15 -46.47 -5.38 -2.09
C GLU A 15 -46.81 -5.85 -3.52
N MET A 16 -48.02 -6.38 -3.72
CA MET A 16 -48.49 -6.83 -5.03
C MET A 16 -48.64 -5.66 -6.02
N VAL A 17 -49.02 -4.47 -5.51
CA VAL A 17 -49.08 -3.25 -6.32
C VAL A 17 -47.67 -2.79 -6.73
N VAL A 18 -46.67 -2.92 -5.86
CA VAL A 18 -45.28 -2.62 -6.17
C VAL A 18 -44.71 -3.60 -7.21
N GLU A 19 -44.97 -4.88 -7.05
CA GLU A 19 -44.56 -5.90 -8.03
C GLU A 19 -45.24 -5.72 -9.39
N ARG A 20 -46.48 -5.23 -9.41
CA ARG A 20 -47.12 -4.84 -10.66
C ARG A 20 -46.42 -3.64 -11.30
N LYS A 21 -46.15 -2.58 -10.53
CA LYS A 21 -45.40 -1.41 -11.01
C LYS A 21 -44.04 -1.78 -11.59
N ARG A 22 -43.30 -2.70 -10.95
CA ARG A 22 -42.00 -3.17 -11.44
C ARG A 22 -42.12 -3.86 -12.79
N ARG A 23 -43.10 -4.75 -12.97
CA ARG A 23 -43.34 -5.45 -14.24
C ARG A 23 -43.78 -4.53 -15.38
N ASP A 24 -44.48 -3.46 -15.04
CA ASP A 24 -44.92 -2.46 -16.03
C ASP A 24 -43.78 -1.51 -16.46
N ILE A 25 -42.63 -1.54 -15.78
CA ILE A 25 -41.39 -0.86 -16.20
C ILE A 25 -40.52 -1.86 -16.97
N GLN A 26 -40.14 -1.53 -18.20
CA GLN A 26 -39.24 -2.33 -19.01
C GLN A 26 -38.00 -1.50 -19.38
N LEU A 27 -36.82 -2.08 -19.15
CA LEU A 27 -35.53 -1.48 -19.47
C LEU A 27 -34.83 -2.35 -20.51
N GLU A 28 -34.52 -1.76 -21.66
CA GLU A 28 -33.82 -2.45 -22.74
C GLU A 28 -32.50 -1.72 -23.01
N LEU A 29 -31.39 -2.44 -22.91
CA LEU A 29 -30.08 -1.92 -23.29
C LEU A 29 -30.04 -1.81 -24.82
N LYS A 30 -29.77 -0.62 -25.34
CA LYS A 30 -29.69 -0.38 -26.78
C LYS A 30 -28.22 -0.19 -27.11
N GLU A 31 -27.57 -1.27 -27.52
CA GLU A 31 -26.22 -1.18 -28.10
C GLU A 31 -26.29 -0.30 -29.36
N MET A 32 -25.79 0.92 -29.26
CA MET A 32 -25.60 1.76 -30.43
C MET A 32 -24.33 1.31 -31.15
N HIS A 33 -24.47 0.31 -32.02
CA HIS A 33 -23.51 0.10 -33.11
C HIS A 33 -23.64 1.26 -34.10
N GLN A 34 -23.16 2.45 -33.74
CA GLN A 34 -23.07 3.56 -34.68
C GLN A 34 -21.69 3.58 -35.33
N GLN A 35 -21.70 3.46 -36.66
CA GLN A 35 -20.63 3.81 -37.57
C GLN A 35 -20.39 5.33 -37.51
N THR A 36 -19.78 5.82 -36.44
CA THR A 36 -19.27 7.19 -36.35
C THR A 36 -17.74 7.17 -36.27
N PRO A 37 -17.02 8.15 -36.87
CA PRO A 37 -15.56 8.09 -37.03
C PRO A 37 -14.75 8.31 -35.74
N ASN A 38 -15.40 8.36 -34.57
CA ASN A 38 -14.74 8.56 -33.28
C ASN A 38 -15.08 7.40 -32.33
N PRO A 39 -14.07 6.70 -31.78
CA PRO A 39 -14.27 5.53 -30.93
C PRO A 39 -14.65 5.97 -29.51
N GLY A 40 -15.95 6.16 -29.29
CA GLY A 40 -16.53 6.28 -27.97
C GLY A 40 -17.90 5.63 -27.99
N THR A 41 -17.99 4.37 -27.57
CA THR A 41 -19.24 3.61 -27.49
C THR A 41 -20.17 4.26 -26.46
N THR A 42 -21.03 5.16 -26.91
CA THR A 42 -22.09 5.73 -26.06
C THR A 42 -23.11 4.64 -25.79
N ILE A 43 -23.14 4.14 -24.55
CA ILE A 43 -24.13 3.14 -24.12
C ILE A 43 -25.45 3.87 -23.86
N ALA A 44 -26.47 3.55 -24.64
CA ALA A 44 -27.83 4.04 -24.43
C ALA A 44 -28.72 2.90 -23.92
N PHE A 45 -29.73 3.25 -23.14
CA PHE A 45 -30.79 2.32 -22.76
C PHE A 45 -32.14 3.01 -22.93
N SER A 46 -33.14 2.25 -23.33
CA SER A 46 -34.53 2.72 -23.39
C SER A 46 -35.27 2.29 -22.14
N LEU A 47 -35.97 3.25 -21.53
CA LEU A 47 -36.90 3.04 -20.44
C LEU A 47 -38.32 3.15 -20.99
N SER A 48 -39.15 2.15 -20.74
CA SER A 48 -40.55 2.17 -21.12
C SER A 48 -41.46 1.82 -19.96
N TYR A 49 -42.66 2.37 -19.96
CA TYR A 49 -43.69 2.13 -18.95
C TYR A 49 -45.02 1.78 -19.63
N ARG A 50 -45.70 0.75 -19.14
CA ARG A 50 -47.02 0.32 -19.63
C ARG A 50 -48.12 0.77 -18.68
N GLY A 51 -49.18 1.35 -19.23
CA GLY A 51 -50.33 1.81 -18.44
C GLY A 51 -51.55 2.10 -19.32
N ARG A 52 -52.66 2.49 -18.67
CA ARG A 52 -53.96 2.71 -19.34
C ARG A 52 -54.04 4.04 -20.08
N ASP A 53 -53.63 5.12 -19.41
CA ASP A 53 -53.76 6.48 -19.91
C ASP A 53 -52.46 6.95 -20.60
N PRO A 54 -52.48 7.27 -21.92
CA PRO A 54 -51.29 7.66 -22.66
C PRO A 54 -50.56 8.88 -22.09
N GLU A 55 -51.28 9.87 -21.57
CA GLU A 55 -50.68 11.08 -20.99
C GLU A 55 -49.98 10.78 -19.67
N THR A 56 -50.67 10.09 -18.76
CA THR A 56 -50.09 9.63 -17.49
C THR A 56 -48.88 8.74 -17.73
N VAL A 57 -48.93 7.83 -18.72
CA VAL A 57 -47.80 6.95 -19.06
C VAL A 57 -46.58 7.75 -19.50
N ALA A 58 -46.74 8.74 -20.37
CA ALA A 58 -45.64 9.60 -20.81
C ALA A 58 -45.04 10.39 -19.63
N GLN A 59 -45.88 11.01 -18.79
CA GLN A 59 -45.42 11.74 -17.61
C GLN A 59 -44.68 10.86 -16.61
N VAL A 60 -45.17 9.64 -16.36
CA VAL A 60 -44.53 8.67 -15.46
C VAL A 60 -43.19 8.22 -16.02
N THR A 61 -43.10 7.93 -17.32
CA THR A 61 -41.85 7.52 -17.97
C THR A 61 -40.79 8.62 -17.88
N ASN A 62 -41.15 9.87 -18.19
CA ASN A 62 -40.26 11.02 -18.06
C ASN A 62 -39.82 11.26 -16.61
N SER A 63 -40.75 11.11 -15.65
CA SER A 63 -40.45 11.26 -14.23
C SER A 63 -39.50 10.17 -13.73
N LEU A 64 -39.68 8.92 -14.17
CA LEU A 64 -38.79 7.81 -13.86
C LEU A 64 -37.38 8.05 -14.43
N ALA A 65 -37.28 8.54 -15.67
CA ALA A 65 -36.00 8.90 -16.29
C ALA A 65 -35.28 9.99 -15.49
N SER A 66 -35.97 11.06 -15.10
CA SER A 66 -35.40 12.13 -14.27
C SER A 66 -34.95 11.63 -12.89
N MET A 67 -35.77 10.81 -12.22
CA MET A 67 -35.41 10.20 -10.94
C MET A 67 -34.19 9.30 -11.05
N TYR A 68 -34.05 8.55 -12.15
CA TYR A 68 -32.87 7.73 -12.39
C TYR A 68 -31.60 8.58 -12.50
N VAL A 69 -31.64 9.66 -13.30
CA VAL A 69 -30.52 10.60 -13.46
C VAL A 69 -30.15 11.22 -12.10
N GLU A 70 -31.13 11.71 -11.34
CA GLU A 70 -30.90 12.33 -10.03
C GLU A 70 -30.35 11.33 -9.00
N ALA A 71 -30.93 10.11 -8.94
CA ALA A 71 -30.46 9.06 -8.04
C ALA A 71 -29.02 8.65 -8.38
N ASN A 72 -28.67 8.55 -9.66
CA ASN A 72 -27.32 8.23 -10.08
C ASN A 72 -26.32 9.33 -9.69
N LEU A 73 -26.65 10.61 -9.90
CA LEU A 73 -25.80 11.73 -9.46
C LEU A 73 -25.60 11.73 -7.94
N LYS A 74 -26.68 11.48 -7.18
CA LYS A 74 -26.61 11.39 -5.71
C LYS A 74 -25.75 10.21 -5.24
N MET A 75 -25.90 9.05 -5.88
CA MET A 75 -25.11 7.86 -5.58
C MET A 75 -23.63 8.07 -5.88
N ARG A 76 -23.29 8.58 -7.07
CA ARG A 76 -21.91 8.87 -7.45
C ARG A 76 -21.27 9.93 -6.56
N GLY A 77 -21.99 11.02 -6.26
CA GLY A 77 -21.52 12.04 -5.33
C GLY A 77 -21.21 11.46 -3.94
N ARG A 78 -22.12 10.62 -3.41
CA ARG A 78 -21.90 9.93 -2.13
C ARG A 78 -20.69 9.00 -2.17
N GLN A 79 -20.55 8.19 -3.22
CA GLN A 79 -19.41 7.28 -3.39
C GLN A 79 -18.08 8.04 -3.47
N ALA A 80 -18.05 9.18 -4.17
CA ALA A 80 -16.85 10.03 -4.26
C ALA A 80 -16.46 10.57 -2.87
N THR A 81 -17.41 11.13 -2.13
CA THR A 81 -17.18 11.62 -0.76
C THR A 81 -16.72 10.51 0.19
N GLU A 82 -17.34 9.32 0.13
CA GLU A 82 -16.94 8.16 0.94
C GLU A 82 -15.51 7.69 0.60
N THR A 83 -15.14 7.70 -0.69
CA THR A 83 -13.79 7.35 -1.16
C THR A 83 -12.74 8.35 -0.66
N VAL A 84 -13.03 9.65 -0.75
CA VAL A 84 -12.15 10.71 -0.24
C VAL A 84 -11.96 10.57 1.27
N ALA A 85 -13.03 10.33 2.02
CA ALA A 85 -12.96 10.12 3.46
C ALA A 85 -12.13 8.88 3.85
N LEU A 86 -12.29 7.77 3.12
CA LEU A 86 -11.51 6.55 3.31
C LEU A 86 -10.02 6.80 3.04
N LEU A 87 -9.69 7.41 1.91
CA LEU A 87 -8.29 7.70 1.54
C LEU A 87 -7.64 8.65 2.54
N LYS A 88 -8.36 9.66 3.03
CA LYS A 88 -7.88 10.56 4.07
C LYS A 88 -7.55 9.82 5.36
N ALA A 89 -8.42 8.91 5.81
CA ALA A 89 -8.20 8.12 7.02
C ALA A 89 -6.97 7.19 6.86
N GLN A 90 -6.84 6.53 5.71
CA GLN A 90 -5.68 5.68 5.40
C GLN A 90 -4.38 6.48 5.33
N MET A 91 -4.40 7.66 4.70
CA MET A 91 -3.25 8.56 4.61
C MET A 91 -2.79 9.02 6.00
N GLU A 92 -3.71 9.44 6.87
CA GLU A 92 -3.37 9.87 8.24
C GLU A 92 -2.80 8.71 9.07
N GLN A 93 -3.35 7.50 8.92
CA GLN A 93 -2.80 6.30 9.56
C GLN A 93 -1.38 5.99 9.04
N MET A 94 -1.13 6.13 7.74
CA MET A 94 0.21 5.91 7.19
C MET A 94 1.19 6.99 7.61
N LYS A 95 0.75 8.24 7.76
CA LYS A 95 1.57 9.32 8.31
C LYS A 95 2.02 9.02 9.74
N GLN A 96 1.10 8.57 10.60
CA GLN A 96 1.47 8.14 11.96
C GLN A 96 2.48 6.99 11.97
N ARG A 97 2.33 6.03 11.06
CA ARG A 97 3.31 4.95 10.89
C ARG A 97 4.65 5.46 10.39
N GLN A 98 4.66 6.41 9.46
CA GLN A 98 5.88 7.06 8.97
C GLN A 98 6.61 7.78 10.11
N ASP A 99 5.90 8.58 10.90
CA ASP A 99 6.46 9.32 12.04
C ASP A 99 7.05 8.36 13.08
N GLU A 100 6.38 7.23 13.34
CA GLU A 100 6.89 6.18 14.23
C GLU A 100 8.16 5.52 13.68
N GLN A 101 8.23 5.23 12.37
CA GLN A 101 9.44 4.67 11.75
C GLN A 101 10.59 5.69 11.75
N GLU A 102 10.30 6.96 11.49
CA GLU A 102 11.28 8.04 11.57
C GLU A 102 11.86 8.16 12.98
N ARG A 103 10.99 8.07 14.00
CA ARG A 103 11.40 8.05 15.40
C ARG A 103 12.30 6.85 15.70
N ARG A 104 11.98 5.66 15.20
CA ARG A 104 12.81 4.46 15.39
C ARG A 104 14.19 4.61 14.75
N VAL A 105 14.27 5.12 13.53
CA VAL A 105 15.54 5.42 12.86
C VAL A 105 16.34 6.43 13.69
N SER A 106 15.73 7.52 14.13
CA SER A 106 16.38 8.55 14.95
C SER A 106 16.87 8.00 16.29
N GLU A 107 16.05 7.22 17.00
CA GLU A 107 16.42 6.57 18.25
C GLU A 107 17.57 5.57 18.06
N PHE A 108 17.54 4.79 16.97
CA PHE A 108 18.61 3.86 16.63
C PHE A 108 19.93 4.60 16.39
N THR A 109 19.92 5.64 15.56
CA THR A 109 21.08 6.50 15.29
C THR A 109 21.64 7.10 16.59
N ARG A 110 20.78 7.59 17.49
CA ARG A 110 21.21 8.14 18.78
C ARG A 110 21.81 7.09 19.72
N ARG A 111 21.21 5.90 19.82
CA ARG A 111 21.69 4.83 20.70
C ARG A 111 23.01 4.20 20.23
N HIS A 112 23.25 4.18 18.93
CA HIS A 112 24.41 3.53 18.31
C HIS A 112 25.41 4.52 17.71
N MET A 113 25.45 5.75 18.23
CA MET A 113 26.47 6.74 17.85
C MET A 113 27.88 6.17 18.01
N GLY A 114 28.67 6.25 16.95
CA GLY A 114 30.02 5.71 16.86
C GLY A 114 30.08 4.29 16.29
N GLU A 115 28.97 3.58 16.13
CA GLU A 115 28.89 2.21 15.57
C GLU A 115 28.22 2.18 14.19
N LEU A 116 27.80 3.34 13.65
CA LEU A 116 27.05 3.45 12.41
C LEU A 116 27.93 3.18 11.16
N PRO A 117 27.32 2.71 10.04
CA PRO A 117 28.07 2.37 8.82
C PRO A 117 28.86 3.55 8.25
N GLU A 118 28.27 4.73 8.26
CA GLU A 118 28.90 5.98 7.79
C GLU A 118 30.14 6.37 8.60
N GLN A 119 30.23 5.91 9.85
CA GLN A 119 31.31 6.24 10.78
C GLN A 119 32.43 5.19 10.77
N VAL A 120 32.25 4.04 10.11
CA VAL A 120 33.27 2.97 10.05
C VAL A 120 34.58 3.47 9.48
N GLN A 121 34.53 4.22 8.38
CA GLN A 121 35.73 4.72 7.72
C GLN A 121 36.50 5.70 8.62
N ALA A 122 35.79 6.59 9.32
CA ALA A 122 36.39 7.51 10.28
C ALA A 122 36.99 6.76 11.47
N ASN A 123 36.28 5.78 12.02
CA ASN A 123 36.76 4.95 13.13
C ASN A 123 38.02 4.15 12.74
N LEU A 124 38.07 3.61 11.51
CA LEU A 124 39.25 2.91 10.99
C LEU A 124 40.46 3.85 10.86
N ALA A 125 40.24 5.07 10.36
CA ALA A 125 41.31 6.07 10.27
C ALA A 125 41.84 6.45 11.66
N THR A 126 40.95 6.65 12.65
CA THR A 126 41.35 6.91 14.04
C THR A 126 42.12 5.71 14.61
N LEU A 127 41.67 4.49 14.37
CA LEU A 127 42.33 3.26 14.84
C LEU A 127 43.74 3.11 14.22
N GLN A 128 43.90 3.43 12.94
CA GLN A 128 45.20 3.45 12.28
C GLN A 128 46.13 4.50 12.91
N GLY A 129 45.61 5.69 13.21
CA GLY A 129 46.34 6.75 13.92
C GLY A 129 46.81 6.31 15.31
N LEU A 130 45.90 5.74 16.11
CA LEU A 130 46.20 5.23 17.45
C LEU A 130 47.25 4.11 17.41
N ASN A 131 47.18 3.21 16.43
CA ASN A 131 48.18 2.15 16.26
C ASN A 131 49.56 2.71 15.88
N ALA A 132 49.61 3.75 15.04
CA ALA A 132 50.86 4.43 14.71
C ALA A 132 51.45 5.15 15.93
N GLU A 133 50.62 5.82 16.73
CA GLU A 133 51.02 6.48 17.98
C GLU A 133 51.51 5.48 19.02
N LEU A 134 50.83 4.34 19.16
CA LEU A 134 51.25 3.24 20.04
C LEU A 134 52.60 2.67 19.60
N HIS A 135 52.83 2.51 18.29
CA HIS A 135 54.10 2.05 17.77
C HIS A 135 55.24 3.05 18.06
N LEU A 136 54.99 4.36 17.90
CA LEU A 136 55.94 5.41 18.26
C LEU A 136 56.21 5.44 19.77
N ASN A 137 55.19 5.30 20.61
CA ASN A 137 55.35 5.23 22.06
C ASN A 137 56.21 4.02 22.46
N ASN A 138 55.97 2.85 21.88
CA ASN A 138 56.80 1.66 22.11
C ASN A 138 58.26 1.89 21.69
N GLN A 139 58.52 2.56 20.56
CA GLN A 139 59.88 2.90 20.16
C GLN A 139 60.56 3.86 21.16
N ASN A 140 59.83 4.85 21.66
CA ASN A 140 60.33 5.76 22.69
C ASN A 140 60.61 5.01 23.99
N GLN A 141 59.73 4.09 24.41
CA GLN A 141 59.97 3.24 25.57
C GLN A 141 61.26 2.42 25.42
N THR A 142 61.50 1.80 24.26
CA THR A 142 62.73 1.05 23.99
C THR A 142 63.97 1.94 24.09
N ARG A 143 63.93 3.15 23.50
CA ARG A 143 65.04 4.12 23.58
C ARG A 143 65.33 4.54 25.03
N VAL A 144 64.29 4.85 25.80
CA VAL A 144 64.41 5.25 27.21
C VAL A 144 64.89 4.07 28.07
N MET A 145 64.45 2.84 27.77
CA MET A 145 64.96 1.60 28.40
C MET A 145 66.44 1.37 28.13
N GLU A 146 66.90 1.55 26.89
CA GLU A 146 68.32 1.45 26.55
C GLU A 146 69.15 2.52 27.25
N GLN A 147 68.66 3.77 27.32
CA GLN A 147 69.30 4.85 28.07
C GLN A 147 69.40 4.51 29.56
N ARG A 148 68.32 4.00 30.15
CA ARG A 148 68.29 3.52 31.54
C ARG A 148 69.33 2.43 31.77
N GLU A 149 69.44 1.45 30.87
CA GLU A 149 70.41 0.37 30.98
C GLU A 149 71.85 0.89 30.90
N ARG A 150 72.14 1.83 29.99
CA ARG A 150 73.46 2.49 29.89
C ARG A 150 73.81 3.24 31.18
N LEU A 151 72.89 4.05 31.70
CA LEU A 151 73.07 4.79 32.95
C LEU A 151 73.22 3.84 34.16
N ALA A 152 72.47 2.73 34.19
CA ALA A 152 72.58 1.72 35.23
C ALA A 152 73.94 1.00 35.18
N LYS A 153 74.44 0.65 33.99
CA LYS A 153 75.80 0.08 33.80
C LYS A 153 76.87 1.06 34.27
N GLN A 154 76.80 2.33 33.85
CA GLN A 154 77.71 3.38 34.31
C GLN A 154 77.66 3.56 35.83
N LEU A 155 76.47 3.51 36.44
CA LEU A 155 76.33 3.58 37.90
C LEU A 155 76.98 2.39 38.59
N VAL A 156 76.80 1.16 38.06
CA VAL A 156 77.43 -0.04 38.60
C VAL A 156 78.94 0.03 38.46
N GLU A 157 79.48 0.37 37.28
CA GLU A 157 80.91 0.57 37.04
C GLU A 157 81.51 1.65 37.96
N THR A 158 80.80 2.76 38.14
CA THR A 158 81.18 3.84 39.07
C THR A 158 81.09 3.37 40.53
N SER A 159 80.16 2.47 40.88
CA SER A 159 80.02 1.93 42.23
C SER A 159 81.01 0.80 42.55
N VAL A 160 81.44 0.02 41.56
CA VAL A 160 82.45 -1.04 41.70
C VAL A 160 83.85 -0.43 41.73
N GLY A 161 84.16 0.50 40.82
CA GLY A 161 85.32 1.40 40.96
C GLY A 161 85.22 2.25 42.23
N GLY A 162 84.00 2.58 42.64
CA GLY A 162 83.62 3.24 43.88
C GLY A 162 83.80 2.40 45.16
N SER A 163 83.76 1.07 45.07
CA SER A 163 84.00 0.16 46.19
C SER A 163 85.50 -0.02 46.42
N ALA A 164 86.30 -0.05 45.35
CA ALA A 164 87.75 0.13 45.44
C ALA A 164 88.11 1.54 45.97
N ARG A 165 87.35 2.57 45.57
CA ARG A 165 87.43 3.95 46.08
C ARG A 165 87.05 4.05 47.55
N ALA A 166 85.97 3.44 48.03
CA ALA A 166 85.51 3.51 49.42
C ALA A 166 86.41 2.74 50.39
N ALA A 167 87.04 1.66 49.92
CA ALA A 167 88.08 0.96 50.67
C ALA A 167 89.41 1.75 50.74
N ALA A 168 89.67 2.66 49.80
CA ALA A 168 90.84 3.55 49.77
C ALA A 168 90.56 5.00 50.24
N ALA A 169 89.28 5.39 50.40
CA ALA A 169 88.84 6.75 50.68
C ALA A 169 88.38 6.91 52.14
N GLY A 170 89.34 7.18 53.02
CA GLY A 170 89.05 7.85 54.29
C GLY A 170 88.54 9.29 54.06
N PRO A 171 87.97 9.94 55.10
CA PRO A 171 87.40 11.28 55.02
C PRO A 171 88.36 12.37 54.48
N ASP A 172 89.67 12.17 54.47
CA ASP A 172 90.64 13.17 54.03
C ASP A 172 91.22 12.92 52.63
N THR A 173 90.72 11.90 51.92
CA THR A 173 91.20 11.57 50.57
C THR A 173 90.60 12.52 49.51
N LEU A 174 91.39 12.85 48.48
CA LEU A 174 90.95 13.70 47.34
C LEU A 174 89.58 13.30 46.76
N PRO A 175 89.27 12.01 46.57
CA PRO A 175 87.96 11.58 46.07
C PRO A 175 86.80 11.86 47.03
N GLY A 176 87.05 11.80 48.35
CA GLY A 176 86.05 12.11 49.39
C GLY A 176 85.83 13.61 49.59
N ARG A 177 86.89 14.42 49.45
CA ARG A 177 86.79 15.90 49.45
C ARG A 177 85.98 16.43 48.27
N LEU A 178 86.20 15.86 47.07
CA LEU A 178 85.43 16.19 45.88
C LEU A 178 83.93 15.95 46.08
N GLU A 179 83.54 14.80 46.64
CA GLU A 179 82.12 14.48 46.85
C GLU A 179 81.47 15.39 47.91
N ARG A 180 82.17 15.73 49.00
CA ARG A 180 81.66 16.72 49.96
C ARG A 180 81.47 18.10 49.35
N SER A 181 82.47 18.60 48.62
CA SER A 181 82.36 19.90 47.96
C SER A 181 81.21 19.91 46.95
N ARG A 182 80.92 18.78 46.30
CA ARG A 182 79.73 18.64 45.43
C ARG A 182 78.43 18.69 46.21
N VAL A 183 78.32 17.96 47.32
CA VAL A 183 77.12 17.97 48.19
C VAL A 183 76.88 19.38 48.76
N GLU A 184 77.92 20.05 49.26
CA GLU A 184 77.84 21.43 49.78
C GLU A 184 77.44 22.43 48.68
N LEU A 185 77.93 22.25 47.44
CA LEU A 185 77.50 23.05 46.29
C LEU A 185 76.02 22.82 45.98
N THR A 186 75.53 21.58 46.02
CA THR A 186 74.11 21.28 45.77
C THR A 186 73.20 21.91 46.82
N GLU A 187 73.60 21.90 48.10
CA GLU A 187 72.84 22.57 49.17
C GLU A 187 72.85 24.09 49.00
N LEU A 188 74.01 24.69 48.72
CA LEU A 188 74.15 26.14 48.54
C LEU A 188 73.34 26.65 47.34
N ARG A 189 73.25 25.87 46.26
CA ARG A 189 72.44 26.18 45.07
C ARG A 189 70.94 26.24 45.33
N THR A 190 70.44 25.59 46.38
CA THR A 190 69.02 25.72 46.77
C THR A 190 68.72 27.05 47.46
N ARG A 191 69.74 27.75 47.97
CA ARG A 191 69.60 28.97 48.79
C ARG A 191 70.21 30.23 48.15
N ALA A 192 71.18 30.09 47.26
CA ALA A 192 71.95 31.18 46.67
C ALA A 192 71.97 31.13 45.13
N SER A 193 72.10 32.30 44.49
CA SER A 193 72.17 32.41 43.03
C SER A 193 73.54 32.01 42.47
N GLU A 194 73.59 31.68 41.18
CA GLU A 194 74.83 31.25 40.49
C GLU A 194 76.00 32.25 40.57
N LYS A 195 75.72 33.52 40.85
CA LYS A 195 76.72 34.59 40.95
C LYS A 195 77.24 34.81 42.38
N HIS A 196 76.78 34.04 43.36
CA HIS A 196 77.22 34.19 44.74
C HIS A 196 78.70 33.81 44.90
N PRO A 197 79.54 34.60 45.60
CA PRO A 197 80.98 34.35 45.73
C PRO A 197 81.31 32.94 46.25
N ASP A 198 80.52 32.39 47.17
CA ASP A 198 80.74 31.04 47.70
C ASP A 198 80.44 29.94 46.68
N VAL A 199 79.48 30.15 45.77
CA VAL A 199 79.20 29.24 44.65
C VAL A 199 80.37 29.24 43.66
N ILE A 200 80.95 30.41 43.38
CA ILE A 200 82.11 30.55 42.48
C ILE A 200 83.34 29.87 43.11
N ARG A 201 83.54 30.05 44.43
CA ARG A 201 84.64 29.43 45.17
C ARG A 201 84.53 27.90 45.15
N LEU A 202 83.36 27.34 45.48
CA LEU A 202 83.15 25.88 45.45
C LEU A 202 83.29 25.30 44.03
N LYS A 203 82.77 25.99 43.00
CA LYS A 203 82.96 25.58 41.60
C LYS A 203 84.45 25.52 41.23
N GLY A 204 85.24 26.51 41.64
CA GLY A 204 86.69 26.52 41.43
C GLY A 204 87.41 25.41 42.18
N GLU A 205 87.01 25.12 43.43
CA GLU A 205 87.57 24.05 44.25
C GLU A 205 87.28 22.66 43.65
N ILE A 206 86.06 22.43 43.18
CA ILE A 206 85.67 21.21 42.47
C ILE A 206 86.50 21.05 41.20
N ALA A 207 86.59 22.07 40.35
CA ALA A 207 87.37 22.00 39.10
C ALA A 207 88.86 21.68 39.36
N ALA A 208 89.44 22.25 40.42
CA ALA A 208 90.82 21.96 40.82
C ALA A 208 91.00 20.53 41.34
N LEU A 209 90.03 20.01 42.10
CA LEU A 209 90.05 18.63 42.59
C LEU A 209 89.83 17.61 41.47
N GLU A 210 88.96 17.92 40.51
CA GLU A 210 88.74 17.11 39.30
C GLU A 210 90.01 17.04 38.45
N HIS A 211 90.66 18.18 38.17
CA HIS A 211 91.90 18.23 37.40
C HIS A 211 93.03 17.43 38.07
N LYS A 212 93.12 17.47 39.40
CA LYS A 212 94.11 16.67 40.15
C LYS A 212 93.83 15.17 40.05
N LEU A 213 92.55 14.76 40.09
CA LEU A 213 92.18 13.35 39.95
C LEU A 213 92.41 12.84 38.52
N THR A 214 92.20 13.67 37.50
CA THR A 214 92.50 13.29 36.11
C THR A 214 94.00 13.16 35.83
N GLU A 215 94.83 14.03 36.40
CA GLU A 215 96.30 13.91 36.31
C GLU A 215 96.80 12.63 37.00
N LEU A 216 96.32 12.36 38.22
CA LEU A 216 96.65 11.11 38.93
C LEU A 216 96.22 9.86 38.16
N ALA A 217 95.06 9.93 37.49
CA ALA A 217 94.58 8.81 36.67
C ALA A 217 95.48 8.57 35.44
N ARG A 218 95.96 9.66 34.82
CA ARG A 218 96.86 9.64 33.66
C ARG A 218 98.26 9.16 34.03
N GLU A 219 98.78 9.56 35.19
CA GLU A 219 100.07 9.09 35.72
C GLU A 219 100.04 7.59 36.03
N ALA A 220 98.93 7.09 36.57
CA ALA A 220 98.73 5.68 36.86
C ALA A 220 98.41 4.81 35.62
N LYS A 221 98.37 5.40 34.41
CA LYS A 221 98.01 4.72 33.15
C LYS A 221 96.70 3.91 33.25
N LEU A 222 95.72 4.44 33.99
CA LEU A 222 94.40 3.82 34.09
C LEU A 222 93.67 3.90 32.76
N ASP A 223 92.87 2.89 32.45
CA ASP A 223 92.02 2.92 31.25
C ASP A 223 91.10 4.15 31.30
N PRO A 224 90.77 4.77 30.16
CA PRO A 224 89.95 5.98 30.13
C PRO A 224 88.59 5.82 30.83
N ALA A 225 88.02 4.60 30.87
CA ALA A 225 86.81 4.29 31.63
C ALA A 225 87.01 4.36 33.16
N GLN A 226 88.17 3.92 33.66
CA GLN A 226 88.53 3.97 35.08
C GLN A 226 88.93 5.40 35.51
N ALA A 227 89.58 6.14 34.62
CA ALA A 227 89.87 7.57 34.79
C ALA A 227 88.60 8.44 34.81
N ALA A 228 87.60 8.14 33.97
CA ALA A 228 86.32 8.83 33.97
C ALA A 228 85.47 8.50 35.23
N ALA A 229 85.50 7.25 35.69
CA ALA A 229 84.88 6.82 36.94
C ALA A 229 85.51 7.49 38.18
N LEU A 230 86.76 7.99 38.08
CA LEU A 230 87.40 8.75 39.15
C LEU A 230 86.80 10.14 39.37
N VAL A 231 86.14 10.69 38.35
CA VAL A 231 85.56 12.05 38.38
C VAL A 231 84.03 12.01 38.40
N ALA A 232 83.39 10.94 37.91
CA ALA A 232 81.92 10.85 37.85
C ALA A 232 81.24 10.94 39.24
N SER A 233 80.13 11.70 39.32
CA SER A 233 79.29 11.82 40.52
C SER A 233 78.22 10.70 40.55
N PRO A 234 78.24 9.79 41.53
CA PRO A 234 77.19 8.76 41.68
C PRO A 234 75.81 9.37 41.95
N THR A 235 75.76 10.56 42.53
CA THR A 235 74.53 11.26 42.93
C THR A 235 73.80 11.83 41.72
N GLU A 236 74.54 12.41 40.75
CA GLU A 236 73.99 12.91 39.48
C GLU A 236 73.46 11.77 38.61
N LEU A 237 74.20 10.65 38.51
CA LEU A 237 73.76 9.43 37.81
C LEU A 237 72.47 8.84 38.41
N LYS A 238 72.34 8.81 39.74
CA LYS A 238 71.11 8.38 40.43
C LYS A 238 69.93 9.30 40.13
N GLN A 239 70.17 10.61 40.02
CA GLN A 239 69.12 11.56 39.67
C GLN A 239 68.68 11.41 38.22
N ALA A 240 69.62 11.29 37.27
CA ALA A 240 69.33 10.99 35.88
C ALA A 240 68.55 9.67 35.70
N LEU A 241 68.90 8.62 36.45
CA LEU A 241 68.14 7.37 36.47
C LEU A 241 66.71 7.56 36.98
N ARG A 242 66.50 8.38 38.02
CA ARG A 242 65.15 8.68 38.53
C ARG A 242 64.31 9.43 37.50
N GLU A 243 64.90 10.39 36.79
CA GLU A 243 64.22 11.14 35.73
C GLU A 243 63.78 10.20 34.59
N VAL A 244 64.68 9.32 34.14
CA VAL A 244 64.39 8.29 33.14
C VAL A 244 63.33 7.29 33.62
N ASP A 245 63.35 6.88 34.89
CA ASP A 245 62.33 6.01 35.48
C ASP A 245 60.94 6.68 35.52
N VAL A 246 60.88 8.00 35.75
CA VAL A 246 59.64 8.78 35.71
C VAL A 246 59.11 8.88 34.28
N GLU A 247 59.98 9.17 33.31
CA GLU A 247 59.62 9.19 31.89
C GLU A 247 59.08 7.83 31.41
N LEU A 248 59.75 6.74 31.79
CA LEU A 248 59.35 5.39 31.43
C LEU A 248 57.99 5.02 32.04
N LYS A 249 57.69 5.47 33.27
CA LYS A 249 56.36 5.30 33.87
C LYS A 249 55.29 6.10 33.12
N ALA A 250 55.60 7.32 32.69
CA ALA A 250 54.68 8.13 31.91
C ALA A 250 54.37 7.47 30.55
N LEU A 251 55.38 7.00 29.84
CA LEU A 251 55.21 6.28 28.58
C LEU A 251 54.38 5.01 28.73
N LYS A 252 54.57 4.23 29.82
CA LYS A 252 53.74 3.05 30.10
C LYS A 252 52.28 3.39 30.38
N ALA A 253 52.03 4.49 31.11
CA ALA A 253 50.67 4.96 31.36
C ALA A 253 49.98 5.39 30.05
N GLU A 254 50.73 6.04 29.15
CA GLU A 254 50.26 6.43 27.83
C GLU A 254 49.99 5.22 26.92
N GLU A 255 50.87 4.21 26.90
CA GLU A 255 50.64 2.95 26.18
C GLU A 255 49.34 2.28 26.63
N GLN A 256 49.08 2.23 27.94
CA GLN A 256 47.86 1.64 28.47
C GLN A 256 46.61 2.42 28.05
N ARG A 257 46.67 3.75 28.03
CA ARG A 257 45.59 4.60 27.51
C ARG A 257 45.36 4.36 26.01
N LEU A 258 46.42 4.40 25.20
CA LEU A 258 46.34 4.15 23.76
C LEU A 258 45.73 2.77 23.45
N ARG A 259 46.12 1.73 24.21
CA ARG A 259 45.51 0.40 24.08
C ARG A 259 44.02 0.38 24.41
N GLN A 260 43.60 1.09 25.46
CA GLN A 260 42.19 1.20 25.83
C GLN A 260 41.38 1.91 24.75
N ASP A 261 41.92 3.00 24.20
CA ASP A 261 41.29 3.76 23.13
C ASP A 261 41.20 2.92 21.84
N SER A 262 42.29 2.26 21.42
CA SER A 262 42.30 1.34 20.29
C SER A 262 41.27 0.22 20.46
N ALA A 263 41.19 -0.41 21.64
CA ALA A 263 40.21 -1.45 21.92
C ALA A 263 38.76 -0.94 21.89
N ALA A 264 38.50 0.31 22.30
CA ALA A 264 37.19 0.92 22.18
C ALA A 264 36.78 1.15 20.71
N TYR A 265 37.68 1.70 19.89
CA TYR A 265 37.44 1.90 18.46
C TYR A 265 37.33 0.58 17.69
N GLN A 266 38.14 -0.42 18.05
CA GLN A 266 38.09 -1.75 17.44
C GLN A 266 36.71 -2.40 17.66
N ARG A 267 36.19 -2.36 18.89
CA ARG A 267 34.83 -2.86 19.20
C ARG A 267 33.74 -2.15 18.42
N ARG A 268 33.89 -0.84 18.15
CA ARG A 268 32.93 -0.07 17.33
C ARG A 268 32.94 -0.55 15.87
N VAL A 269 34.13 -0.75 15.31
CA VAL A 269 34.30 -1.28 13.93
C VAL A 269 33.74 -2.70 13.83
N GLU A 270 34.03 -3.57 14.80
CA GLU A 270 33.58 -4.97 14.83
C GLU A 270 32.06 -5.12 14.94
N LYS A 271 31.40 -4.25 15.71
CA LYS A 271 29.92 -4.26 15.84
C LYS A 271 29.21 -3.63 14.64
N SER A 272 29.91 -2.81 13.86
CA SER A 272 29.28 -2.00 12.82
C SER A 272 28.54 -2.80 11.74
N PRO A 273 29.04 -3.96 11.24
CA PRO A 273 28.30 -4.75 10.26
C PRO A 273 26.90 -5.19 10.74
N HIS A 274 26.77 -5.58 12.00
CA HIS A 274 25.46 -5.93 12.58
C HIS A 274 24.55 -4.71 12.69
N ARG A 275 25.11 -3.57 13.13
CA ARG A 275 24.37 -2.30 13.18
C ARG A 275 23.97 -1.80 11.80
N ALA A 276 24.80 -2.05 10.79
CA ALA A 276 24.51 -1.72 9.40
C ALA A 276 23.28 -2.49 8.88
N GLN A 277 23.20 -3.79 9.18
CA GLN A 277 22.06 -4.60 8.79
C GLN A 277 20.76 -4.13 9.46
N GLU A 278 20.79 -3.87 10.77
CA GLU A 278 19.64 -3.33 11.52
C GLU A 278 19.21 -1.96 10.99
N PHE A 279 20.17 -1.05 10.78
CA PHE A 279 19.92 0.29 10.25
C PHE A 279 19.31 0.23 8.85
N GLN A 280 19.87 -0.59 7.95
CA GLN A 280 19.36 -0.77 6.59
C GLN A 280 17.94 -1.36 6.59
N GLN A 281 17.60 -2.23 7.55
CA GLN A 281 16.23 -2.71 7.70
C GLN A 281 15.28 -1.58 8.09
N LEU A 282 15.63 -0.79 9.11
CA LEU A 282 14.83 0.37 9.54
C LEU A 282 14.69 1.41 8.42
N GLU A 283 15.75 1.68 7.67
CA GLU A 283 15.76 2.61 6.56
C GLU A 283 14.85 2.12 5.41
N ARG A 284 14.89 0.82 5.07
CA ARG A 284 13.99 0.23 4.08
C ARG A 284 12.53 0.34 4.51
N ASP A 285 12.22 0.03 5.77
CA ASP A 285 10.86 0.10 6.30
C ASP A 285 10.34 1.55 6.32
N TYR A 286 11.19 2.51 6.72
CA TYR A 286 10.88 3.93 6.66
C TYR A 286 10.61 4.37 5.22
N LYS A 287 11.49 4.03 4.28
CA LYS A 287 11.35 4.39 2.87
C LYS A 287 10.09 3.80 2.25
N ALA A 288 9.81 2.51 2.49
CA ALA A 288 8.60 1.87 2.00
C ALA A 288 7.33 2.56 2.55
N THR A 289 7.32 2.90 3.84
CA THR A 289 6.18 3.61 4.46
C THR A 289 6.00 5.01 3.88
N LYS A 290 7.10 5.74 3.67
CA LYS A 290 7.11 7.06 3.03
C LYS A 290 6.60 7.02 1.59
N ASP A 291 7.04 6.05 0.80
CA ASP A 291 6.59 5.88 -0.59
C ASP A 291 5.09 5.53 -0.65
N LEU A 292 4.61 4.67 0.25
CA LEU A 292 3.18 4.37 0.38
C LEU A 292 2.37 5.60 0.81
N TYR A 293 2.87 6.40 1.74
CA TYR A 293 2.23 7.65 2.14
C TYR A 293 2.08 8.61 0.95
N TYR A 294 3.13 8.84 0.17
CA TYR A 294 3.05 9.71 -1.00
C TYR A 294 2.10 9.15 -2.07
N SER A 295 2.09 7.83 -2.28
CA SER A 295 1.13 7.21 -3.19
C SER A 295 -0.33 7.42 -2.75
N LEU A 296 -0.60 7.30 -1.45
CA LEU A 296 -1.94 7.57 -0.89
C LEU A 296 -2.30 9.05 -0.95
N LEU A 297 -1.34 9.95 -0.72
CA LEU A 297 -1.53 11.39 -0.85
C LEU A 297 -1.94 11.75 -2.28
N GLN A 298 -1.22 11.24 -3.28
CA GLN A 298 -1.56 11.46 -4.68
C GLN A 298 -2.96 10.93 -5.01
N ARG A 299 -3.29 9.70 -4.58
CA ARG A 299 -4.64 9.14 -4.78
C ARG A 299 -5.73 9.94 -4.08
N TYR A 300 -5.43 10.50 -2.90
CA TYR A 300 -6.34 11.37 -2.17
C TYR A 300 -6.59 12.68 -2.93
N GLU A 301 -5.55 13.31 -3.45
CA GLU A 301 -5.66 14.53 -4.27
C GLU A 301 -6.47 14.27 -5.56
N ASP A 302 -6.20 13.15 -6.23
CA ASP A 302 -6.95 12.72 -7.42
C ASP A 302 -8.42 12.45 -7.09
N ALA A 303 -8.70 11.76 -5.98
CA ALA A 303 -10.07 11.50 -5.53
C ALA A 303 -10.80 12.79 -5.12
N GLN A 304 -10.10 13.74 -4.49
CA GLN A 304 -10.65 15.05 -4.12
C GLN A 304 -11.00 15.86 -5.38
N LEU A 305 -10.14 15.83 -6.40
CA LEU A 305 -10.44 16.43 -7.70
C LEU A 305 -11.68 15.77 -8.32
N ALA A 306 -11.74 14.44 -8.36
CA ALA A 306 -12.88 13.70 -8.90
C ALA A 306 -14.19 14.01 -8.15
N GLU A 307 -14.15 14.11 -6.82
CA GLU A 307 -15.29 14.53 -6.00
C GLU A 307 -15.77 15.94 -6.41
N THR A 308 -14.85 16.90 -6.53
CA THR A 308 -15.23 18.26 -6.96
C THR A 308 -15.78 18.30 -8.39
N MET A 309 -15.31 17.43 -9.29
CA MET A 309 -15.86 17.30 -10.64
C MET A 309 -17.27 16.71 -10.64
N GLU A 310 -17.55 15.72 -9.80
CA GLU A 310 -18.89 15.13 -9.63
C GLU A 310 -19.86 16.14 -9.01
N GLN A 311 -19.44 16.86 -7.96
CA GLN A 311 -20.24 17.92 -7.31
C GLN A 311 -20.58 19.06 -8.28
N ARG A 312 -19.62 19.46 -9.13
CA ARG A 312 -19.83 20.49 -10.16
C ARG A 312 -20.54 19.97 -11.41
N LYS A 313 -20.95 18.69 -11.44
CA LYS A 313 -21.60 18.04 -12.58
C LYS A 313 -20.77 18.17 -13.87
N LYS A 314 -19.44 18.06 -13.80
CA LYS A 314 -18.54 18.18 -14.97
C LYS A 314 -18.03 16.84 -15.50
N GLY A 315 -18.40 15.71 -14.89
CA GLY A 315 -18.08 14.35 -15.35
C GLY A 315 -19.06 13.81 -16.40
N GLU A 316 -18.92 12.53 -16.74
CA GLU A 316 -19.86 11.80 -17.61
C GLU A 316 -21.27 11.76 -17.01
N GLN A 317 -22.27 12.24 -17.76
CA GLN A 317 -23.65 12.35 -17.29
C GLN A 317 -24.57 11.43 -18.08
N PHE A 318 -25.53 10.81 -17.38
CA PHE A 318 -26.74 10.35 -18.04
C PHE A 318 -27.56 11.57 -18.44
N ARG A 319 -27.78 11.72 -19.74
CA ARG A 319 -28.67 12.75 -20.29
C ARG A 319 -29.86 12.07 -20.95
N ILE A 320 -31.04 12.63 -20.72
CA ILE A 320 -32.25 12.20 -21.44
C ILE A 320 -32.08 12.63 -22.90
N LEU A 321 -31.95 11.64 -23.80
CA LEU A 321 -31.79 11.86 -25.24
C LEU A 321 -33.16 12.06 -25.91
N ASP A 322 -34.10 11.17 -25.62
CA ASP A 322 -35.45 11.16 -26.22
C ASP A 322 -36.51 11.08 -25.10
N PRO A 323 -37.27 12.15 -24.83
CA PRO A 323 -38.32 12.14 -23.82
C PRO A 323 -39.54 11.34 -24.29
N ALA A 324 -40.23 10.68 -23.36
CA ALA A 324 -41.43 9.92 -23.66
C ALA A 324 -42.58 10.85 -24.07
N ILE A 325 -43.20 10.55 -25.21
CA ILE A 325 -44.42 11.20 -25.72
C ILE A 325 -45.64 10.27 -25.59
N PRO A 326 -46.86 10.80 -25.42
CA PRO A 326 -48.07 9.98 -25.37
C PRO A 326 -48.25 9.14 -26.64
N SER A 327 -48.45 7.83 -26.48
CA SER A 327 -48.64 6.94 -27.64
C SER A 327 -50.02 7.13 -28.28
N LYS A 328 -50.04 7.24 -29.61
CA LYS A 328 -51.27 7.31 -30.40
C LYS A 328 -51.94 5.95 -30.61
N PHE A 329 -51.18 4.86 -30.47
CA PHE A 329 -51.66 3.50 -30.71
C PHE A 329 -51.49 2.63 -29.45
N PRO A 330 -52.44 1.72 -29.17
CA PRO A 330 -52.34 0.82 -28.03
C PRO A 330 -51.20 -0.19 -28.22
N ALA A 331 -50.29 -0.29 -27.25
CA ALA A 331 -49.15 -1.20 -27.32
C ALA A 331 -49.55 -2.68 -27.19
N ALA A 332 -50.63 -2.98 -26.45
CA ALA A 332 -51.18 -4.33 -26.29
C ALA A 332 -52.67 -4.25 -25.87
N PRO A 333 -53.49 -5.28 -26.15
CA PRO A 333 -53.20 -6.43 -27.00
C PRO A 333 -53.42 -6.11 -28.50
N ASN A 334 -52.75 -6.85 -29.38
CA ASN A 334 -52.89 -6.69 -30.83
C ASN A 334 -54.32 -7.06 -31.26
N ARG A 335 -55.17 -6.05 -31.49
CA ARG A 335 -56.60 -6.22 -31.79
C ARG A 335 -56.85 -7.15 -32.98
N LEU A 336 -56.03 -7.04 -34.04
CA LEU A 336 -56.11 -7.92 -35.21
C LEU A 336 -55.85 -9.40 -34.87
N LYS A 337 -54.85 -9.69 -34.02
CA LYS A 337 -54.55 -11.07 -33.60
C LYS A 337 -55.72 -11.66 -32.81
N LEU A 338 -56.34 -10.88 -31.95
CA LEU A 338 -57.52 -11.33 -31.19
C LEU A 338 -58.72 -11.63 -32.08
N ILE A 339 -58.97 -10.78 -33.09
CA ILE A 339 -60.04 -11.02 -34.06
C ILE A 339 -59.77 -12.31 -34.84
N LEU A 340 -58.54 -12.54 -35.31
CA LEU A 340 -58.17 -13.77 -36.02
C LEU A 340 -58.33 -15.03 -35.17
N ILE A 341 -57.86 -14.99 -33.92
CA ILE A 341 -58.03 -16.12 -32.98
C ILE A 341 -59.52 -16.37 -32.74
N GLY A 342 -60.31 -15.32 -32.53
CA GLY A 342 -61.76 -15.42 -32.35
C GLY A 342 -62.46 -16.05 -33.57
N LEU A 343 -62.05 -15.68 -34.78
CA LEU A 343 -62.61 -16.21 -36.03
C LEU A 343 -62.26 -17.68 -36.25
N ILE A 344 -61.01 -18.07 -35.99
CA ILE A 344 -60.57 -19.47 -36.10
C ILE A 344 -61.32 -20.32 -35.08
N LEU A 345 -61.42 -19.85 -33.83
CA LEU A 345 -62.11 -20.55 -32.76
C LEU A 345 -63.62 -20.69 -33.05
N SER A 346 -64.27 -19.65 -33.55
CA SER A 346 -65.70 -19.70 -33.88
C SER A 346 -65.99 -20.65 -35.05
N THR A 347 -65.15 -20.64 -36.09
CA THR A 347 -65.26 -21.56 -37.23
C THR A 347 -65.01 -23.00 -36.80
N GLY A 348 -64.00 -23.24 -35.97
CA GLY A 348 -63.70 -24.56 -35.42
C GLY A 348 -64.83 -25.10 -34.55
N LEU A 349 -65.41 -24.28 -33.69
CA LEU A 349 -66.57 -24.66 -32.88
C LEU A 349 -67.80 -24.94 -33.74
N ALA A 350 -68.04 -24.14 -34.79
CA ALA A 350 -69.14 -24.39 -35.73
C ALA A 350 -68.97 -25.71 -36.49
N ALA A 351 -67.78 -25.98 -37.04
CA ALA A 351 -67.48 -27.24 -37.71
C ALA A 351 -67.60 -28.44 -36.76
N GLY A 352 -67.09 -28.31 -35.53
CA GLY A 352 -67.24 -29.32 -34.49
C GLY A 352 -68.70 -29.59 -34.14
N ALA A 353 -69.53 -28.55 -34.03
CA ALA A 353 -70.96 -28.69 -33.79
C ALA A 353 -71.68 -29.39 -34.96
N VAL A 354 -71.31 -29.09 -36.21
CA VAL A 354 -71.85 -29.79 -37.39
C VAL A 354 -71.45 -31.27 -37.39
N LEU A 355 -70.18 -31.60 -37.12
CA LEU A 355 -69.73 -32.99 -37.04
C LEU A 355 -70.40 -33.78 -35.90
N LEU A 356 -70.64 -33.14 -34.76
CA LEU A 356 -71.39 -33.75 -33.65
C LEU A 356 -72.87 -33.94 -33.98
N ALA A 357 -73.46 -33.01 -34.74
CA ALA A 357 -74.82 -33.16 -35.24
C ALA A 357 -74.90 -34.31 -36.26
N GLU A 358 -73.94 -34.41 -37.19
CA GLU A 358 -73.87 -35.50 -38.18
C GLU A 358 -73.68 -36.86 -37.53
N GLN A 359 -72.79 -36.99 -36.52
CA GLN A 359 -72.62 -38.24 -35.77
C GLN A 359 -73.87 -38.66 -35.01
N ARG A 360 -74.76 -37.72 -34.68
CA ARG A 360 -76.06 -38.00 -34.08
C ARG A 360 -77.18 -38.20 -35.10
N ASP A 361 -76.93 -37.95 -36.38
CA ASP A 361 -77.91 -38.19 -37.42
C ASP A 361 -77.88 -39.68 -37.81
N THR A 362 -78.96 -40.39 -37.48
CA THR A 362 -79.13 -41.81 -37.79
C THR A 362 -79.89 -42.05 -39.10
N SER A 363 -80.03 -41.04 -39.95
CA SER A 363 -80.86 -41.10 -41.16
C SER A 363 -80.06 -41.53 -42.40
N PHE A 364 -80.60 -42.43 -43.22
CA PHE A 364 -79.96 -42.89 -44.45
C PHE A 364 -80.20 -41.90 -45.59
N HIS A 365 -79.15 -41.23 -46.05
CA HIS A 365 -79.26 -40.16 -47.04
C HIS A 365 -78.95 -40.60 -48.48
N LYS A 366 -78.20 -41.70 -48.67
CA LYS A 366 -77.84 -42.20 -49.99
C LYS A 366 -78.33 -43.63 -50.22
N VAL A 367 -78.55 -43.95 -51.49
CA VAL A 367 -78.98 -45.30 -51.92
C VAL A 367 -77.89 -46.33 -51.60
N GLU A 368 -76.63 -45.90 -51.66
CA GLU A 368 -75.46 -46.71 -51.29
C GLU A 368 -75.45 -47.04 -49.79
N ASP A 369 -75.83 -46.10 -48.91
CA ASP A 369 -75.87 -46.31 -47.45
C ASP A 369 -76.93 -47.37 -47.09
N LEU A 370 -78.09 -47.33 -47.76
CA LEU A 370 -79.16 -48.32 -47.64
C LEU A 370 -78.74 -49.71 -48.15
N ARG A 371 -77.98 -49.77 -49.26
CA ARG A 371 -77.45 -51.02 -49.83
C ARG A 371 -76.33 -51.63 -48.99
N ALA A 372 -75.55 -50.81 -48.28
CA ALA A 372 -74.54 -51.28 -47.35
C ALA A 372 -75.15 -51.81 -46.05
N PHE A 373 -76.24 -51.20 -45.57
CA PHE A 373 -76.93 -51.62 -44.35
C PHE A 373 -77.82 -52.85 -44.53
N THR A 374 -78.41 -53.03 -45.72
CA THR A 374 -79.35 -54.13 -45.99
C THR A 374 -78.86 -55.04 -47.12
N LYS A 375 -79.05 -56.36 -46.98
CA LYS A 375 -78.71 -57.35 -48.03
C LYS A 375 -79.75 -57.43 -49.17
N VAL A 376 -80.70 -56.50 -49.23
CA VAL A 376 -81.83 -56.54 -50.17
C VAL A 376 -81.50 -55.66 -51.39
N PRO A 377 -81.72 -56.14 -52.64
CA PRO A 377 -81.46 -55.34 -53.82
C PRO A 377 -82.43 -54.15 -53.90
N VAL A 378 -81.87 -52.94 -54.01
CA VAL A 378 -82.65 -51.73 -54.26
C VAL A 378 -83.11 -51.72 -55.71
N LEU A 379 -84.41 -51.90 -55.93
CA LEU A 379 -85.01 -52.08 -57.27
C LEU A 379 -85.17 -50.77 -58.05
N VAL A 380 -85.59 -49.69 -57.39
CA VAL A 380 -85.82 -48.36 -57.99
C VAL A 380 -85.57 -47.29 -56.93
N SER A 381 -84.86 -46.21 -57.29
CA SER A 381 -84.89 -44.96 -56.52
C SER A 381 -85.94 -44.03 -57.12
N ILE A 382 -86.88 -43.56 -56.30
CA ILE A 382 -87.85 -42.57 -56.73
C ILE A 382 -87.17 -41.20 -56.59
N PRO A 383 -86.96 -40.46 -57.70
CA PRO A 383 -86.42 -39.11 -57.59
C PRO A 383 -87.42 -38.24 -56.83
N ARG A 384 -86.91 -37.46 -55.88
CA ARG A 384 -87.73 -36.52 -55.12
C ARG A 384 -88.34 -35.50 -56.08
N ILE A 385 -89.65 -35.56 -56.29
CA ILE A 385 -90.38 -34.59 -57.10
C ILE A 385 -90.54 -33.34 -56.25
N VAL A 386 -89.84 -32.27 -56.61
CA VAL A 386 -89.88 -30.99 -55.90
C VAL A 386 -91.01 -30.15 -56.46
N THR A 387 -91.98 -29.81 -55.61
CA THR A 387 -93.09 -28.91 -55.91
C THR A 387 -92.68 -27.43 -55.79
N ASP A 388 -93.34 -26.51 -56.51
CA ASP A 388 -93.02 -25.08 -56.45
C ASP A 388 -93.18 -24.48 -55.03
N GLU A 389 -94.12 -25.01 -54.23
CA GLU A 389 -94.29 -24.65 -52.82
C GLU A 389 -93.10 -25.09 -51.95
N ASP A 390 -92.53 -26.28 -52.20
CA ASP A 390 -91.34 -26.76 -51.50
C ASP A 390 -90.10 -25.93 -51.84
N ARG A 391 -89.99 -25.46 -53.09
CA ARG A 391 -88.90 -24.60 -53.53
C ARG A 391 -88.94 -23.26 -52.80
N ARG A 392 -90.13 -22.68 -52.64
CA ARG A 392 -90.32 -21.42 -51.88
C ARG A 392 -90.02 -21.60 -50.40
N ARG A 393 -90.46 -22.70 -49.79
CA ARG A 393 -90.20 -23.03 -48.39
C ARG A 393 -88.72 -23.31 -48.12
N SER A 394 -88.05 -24.01 -49.03
CA SER A 394 -86.61 -24.26 -48.96
C SER A 394 -85.79 -22.98 -49.09
N HIS A 395 -86.16 -22.07 -50.00
CA HIS A 395 -85.50 -20.77 -50.10
C HIS A 395 -85.68 -19.95 -48.83
N TRP A 396 -86.89 -19.93 -48.24
CA TRP A 396 -87.14 -19.21 -46.99
C TRP A 396 -86.38 -19.81 -45.81
N GLN A 397 -86.36 -21.15 -45.67
CA GLN A 397 -85.56 -21.85 -44.65
C GLN A 397 -84.06 -21.64 -44.84
N PHE A 398 -83.58 -21.62 -46.09
CA PHE A 398 -82.19 -21.32 -46.39
C PHE A 398 -81.83 -19.88 -45.97
N CYS A 399 -82.66 -18.89 -46.33
CA CYS A 399 -82.49 -17.50 -45.89
C CYS A 399 -82.54 -17.36 -44.36
N LEU A 400 -83.41 -18.10 -43.66
CA LEU A 400 -83.50 -18.05 -42.21
C LEU A 400 -82.24 -18.64 -41.54
N ARG A 401 -81.72 -19.75 -42.09
CA ARG A 401 -80.49 -20.39 -41.59
C ARG A 401 -79.26 -19.52 -41.85
N THR A 402 -79.15 -18.92 -43.03
CA THR A 402 -78.03 -18.02 -43.34
C THR A 402 -78.09 -16.75 -42.50
N THR A 403 -79.25 -16.12 -42.33
CA THR A 403 -79.39 -14.94 -41.47
C THR A 403 -79.10 -15.23 -40.00
N ALA A 404 -79.57 -16.36 -39.45
CA ALA A 404 -79.23 -16.79 -38.10
C ALA A 404 -77.72 -17.01 -37.91
N SER A 405 -77.04 -17.63 -38.89
CA SER A 405 -75.60 -17.88 -38.82
C SER A 405 -74.77 -16.59 -38.87
N VAL A 406 -75.18 -15.62 -39.71
CA VAL A 406 -74.53 -14.30 -39.80
C VAL A 406 -74.74 -13.51 -38.51
N LEU A 407 -75.95 -13.54 -37.94
CA LEU A 407 -76.25 -12.90 -36.65
C LEU A 407 -75.42 -13.48 -35.51
N SER A 408 -75.29 -14.81 -35.42
CA SER A 408 -74.44 -15.44 -34.40
C SER A 408 -72.98 -15.05 -34.53
N LEU A 409 -72.47 -14.97 -35.77
CA LEU A 409 -71.09 -14.54 -36.03
C LEU A 409 -70.88 -13.09 -35.60
N ALA A 410 -71.80 -12.20 -35.94
CA ALA A 410 -71.75 -10.79 -35.55
C ALA A 410 -71.78 -10.62 -34.02
N LEU A 411 -72.61 -11.40 -33.30
CA LEU A 411 -72.72 -11.35 -31.85
C LEU A 411 -71.40 -11.80 -31.17
N ILE A 412 -70.77 -12.86 -31.68
CA ILE A 412 -69.47 -13.33 -31.19
C ILE A 412 -68.39 -12.27 -31.43
N VAL A 413 -68.34 -11.65 -32.62
CA VAL A 413 -67.37 -10.60 -32.93
C VAL A 413 -67.57 -9.38 -32.01
N CYS A 414 -68.81 -8.93 -31.80
CA CYS A 414 -69.13 -7.84 -30.88
C CYS A 414 -68.78 -8.17 -29.43
N ALA A 415 -69.10 -9.37 -28.95
CA ALA A 415 -68.74 -9.81 -27.60
C ALA A 415 -67.22 -9.85 -27.42
N THR A 416 -66.49 -10.37 -28.41
CA THR A 416 -65.03 -10.42 -28.41
C THR A 416 -64.42 -9.01 -28.40
N TYR A 417 -64.98 -8.09 -29.19
CA TYR A 417 -64.55 -6.68 -29.22
C TYR A 417 -64.77 -5.98 -27.87
N TYR A 418 -65.94 -6.17 -27.26
CA TYR A 418 -66.27 -5.58 -25.97
C TYR A 418 -65.36 -6.11 -24.85
N TYR A 419 -65.16 -7.42 -24.77
CA TYR A 419 -64.24 -8.03 -23.79
C TYR A 419 -62.79 -7.58 -23.99
N ALA A 420 -62.36 -7.36 -25.23
CA ALA A 420 -61.02 -6.86 -25.53
C ALA A 420 -60.82 -5.38 -25.13
N HIS A 421 -61.88 -4.59 -24.99
CA HIS A 421 -61.78 -3.16 -24.68
C HIS A 421 -61.66 -2.85 -23.18
N GLY A 422 -62.11 -3.77 -22.31
CA GLY A 422 -62.22 -3.50 -20.86
C GLY A 422 -61.43 -4.39 -19.90
N ASN A 423 -60.83 -5.50 -20.36
CA ASN A 423 -60.33 -6.52 -19.43
C ASN A 423 -58.79 -6.61 -19.35
N GLU A 424 -58.24 -6.07 -18.27
CA GLU A 424 -56.88 -6.33 -17.75
C GLU A 424 -56.48 -7.82 -17.72
N PRO A 425 -57.34 -8.79 -17.32
CA PRO A 425 -56.95 -10.20 -17.30
C PRO A 425 -56.70 -10.78 -18.70
N LEU A 426 -57.36 -10.28 -19.75
CA LEU A 426 -57.08 -10.69 -21.13
C LEU A 426 -55.71 -10.17 -21.60
N VAL A 427 -55.34 -8.93 -21.20
CA VAL A 427 -53.99 -8.39 -21.46
C VAL A 427 -52.93 -9.18 -20.70
N TRP A 428 -53.22 -9.60 -19.47
CA TRP A 428 -52.34 -10.45 -18.68
C TRP A 428 -52.15 -11.85 -19.28
N LEU A 429 -53.23 -12.47 -19.81
CA LEU A 429 -53.21 -13.84 -20.33
C LEU A 429 -52.66 -13.94 -21.76
N LEU A 430 -52.94 -12.95 -22.62
CA LEU A 430 -52.54 -12.92 -24.04
C LEU A 430 -51.28 -12.08 -24.30
N GLY A 431 -50.89 -11.21 -23.37
CA GLY A 431 -49.63 -10.45 -23.43
C GLY A 431 -48.38 -11.30 -23.21
N GLY A 432 -48.56 -12.58 -22.87
CA GLY A 432 -47.48 -13.52 -22.60
C GLY A 432 -46.93 -13.34 -21.20
N GLY A 433 -47.07 -14.39 -20.38
CA GLY A 433 -46.19 -14.62 -19.25
C GLY A 433 -44.77 -14.92 -19.74
N ARG A 434 -44.12 -13.93 -20.33
CA ARG A 434 -42.67 -13.94 -20.54
C ARG A 434 -42.05 -13.07 -19.46
N SER A 435 -41.59 -13.80 -18.44
CA SER A 435 -40.46 -13.48 -17.57
C SER A 435 -39.35 -12.76 -18.31
#